data_AF-A0A1F7QK38-F1
#
_entry.id   AF-A0A1F7QK38-F1
#
_cell.length_a   1.000
_cell.length_b   1.000
_cell.length_c   1.000
_cell.angle_alpha   90.00
_cell.angle_beta   90.00
_cell.angle_gamma   90.00
#
_symmetry.space_group_name_H-M   'P 1'
#
loop_
_entity.id
_entity.type
_entity.pdbx_description
1 polymer ?
#
loop_
_entity_poly.entity_id
_entity_poly.type
_entity_poly.pdbx_seq_one_letter_code
_entity_poly.pdbx_strand_id
1 'polypeptide(L)'
;MNEGEIFMPTQERVMVFAAGEGSIEPTGQYSDDEVMAASDEAQKPIEDSAVVCMDERGSAEGDQPVREKVAGGNLATGTFAAVAVDWLLLTEEVKGRGPQAVIDVVATHLVDTGERLGGHTSNHASGDTTDCGAVDKSGQTTDNIDKYATDEAWIDQAKIDLGDGFRQDHWDKSHAGFSALARNTKWKNWQRSYIQEAIKKHGGIVEVVDATPDIDRDPQNVRHNHWGEAARINHQAGKSNDRDHASIPTFQVDVDALVRTARKMASSEDEFSLLLHAMVMFQYGTTYTLTRNMRIIR
;
A
#
# COMPACT_ATOMS: atom_id res chain seq x y z
N MET A 1 -21.85 0.71 -24.57
CA MET A 1 -21.48 1.34 -23.30
C MET A 1 -22.10 0.47 -22.23
N ASN A 2 -21.27 -0.18 -21.40
CA ASN A 2 -21.75 -1.13 -20.39
C ASN A 2 -21.98 -0.37 -19.08
N GLU A 3 -23.13 -0.59 -18.45
CA GLU A 3 -23.42 -0.15 -17.09
C GLU A 3 -22.43 -0.88 -16.14
N GLY A 4 -21.49 -0.15 -15.50
CA GLY A 4 -20.59 -0.72 -14.50
C GLY A 4 -19.11 -0.30 -14.55
N GLU A 5 -18.68 0.52 -15.50
CA GLU A 5 -17.32 1.08 -15.44
C GLU A 5 -17.26 2.17 -14.36
N ILE A 6 -16.56 1.88 -13.25
CA ILE A 6 -16.17 2.90 -12.27
C ILE A 6 -15.19 3.85 -12.96
N PHE A 7 -15.60 5.10 -13.17
CA PHE A 7 -14.72 6.12 -13.73
C PHE A 7 -13.83 6.67 -12.62
N MET A 8 -12.59 6.18 -12.61
CA MET A 8 -11.54 6.72 -11.77
C MET A 8 -11.02 8.02 -12.39
N PRO A 9 -10.55 8.99 -11.58
CA PRO A 9 -9.84 10.15 -12.11
C PRO A 9 -8.66 9.73 -12.99
N THR A 10 -8.33 10.59 -13.95
CA THR A 10 -7.17 10.43 -14.83
C THR A 10 -5.99 11.30 -14.41
N GLN A 11 -6.18 12.17 -13.42
CA GLN A 11 -5.16 13.08 -12.92
C GLN A 11 -4.42 12.44 -11.75
N GLU A 12 -3.09 12.35 -11.87
CA GLU A 12 -2.21 11.93 -10.78
C GLU A 12 -2.11 13.00 -9.71
N ARG A 13 -1.69 12.59 -8.52
CA ARG A 13 -1.52 13.49 -7.38
C ARG A 13 -0.27 13.11 -6.61
N VAL A 14 0.44 14.11 -6.09
CA VAL A 14 1.56 13.88 -5.16
C VAL A 14 1.19 14.46 -3.82
N MET A 15 1.20 13.61 -2.81
CA MET A 15 1.04 13.98 -1.41
C MET A 15 2.43 14.18 -0.82
N VAL A 16 2.77 15.39 -0.40
CA VAL A 16 4.05 15.66 0.26
C VAL A 16 3.92 15.54 1.77
N PHE A 17 4.92 14.97 2.42
CA PHE A 17 4.91 14.74 3.85
C PHE A 17 5.76 15.76 4.60
N ALA A 18 5.36 16.06 5.82
CA ALA A 18 6.20 16.75 6.79
C ALA A 18 6.68 15.73 7.83
N ALA A 19 7.98 15.43 7.84
CA ALA A 19 8.56 14.52 8.82
C ALA A 19 8.55 15.12 10.25
N GLY A 20 7.88 14.47 11.20
CA GLY A 20 8.16 14.63 12.64
C GLY A 20 7.01 15.13 13.53
N GLU A 21 7.09 14.77 14.83
CA GLU A 21 6.13 15.13 15.87
C GLU A 21 6.19 16.63 16.23
N GLY A 22 5.03 17.29 16.31
CA GLY A 22 4.86 18.50 17.11
C GLY A 22 4.85 19.85 16.40
N SER A 23 4.97 19.93 15.08
CA SER A 23 4.64 21.15 14.32
C SER A 23 4.16 20.81 12.91
N ILE A 24 3.14 21.53 12.43
CA ILE A 24 2.66 21.53 11.03
C ILE A 24 3.59 22.43 10.21
N GLU A 25 4.90 22.27 10.34
CA GLU A 25 5.86 22.94 9.47
C GLU A 25 6.47 21.89 8.54
N PRO A 26 6.51 22.13 7.21
CA PRO A 26 7.13 21.20 6.28
C PRO A 26 8.62 21.11 6.63
N THR A 27 9.04 19.96 7.16
CA THR A 27 10.44 19.66 7.43
C THR A 27 11.14 19.00 6.25
N GLY A 28 10.39 18.68 5.18
CA GLY A 28 10.96 18.22 3.92
C GLY A 28 11.93 19.27 3.38
N GLN A 29 13.16 18.85 3.08
CA GLN A 29 14.18 19.72 2.51
C GLN A 29 13.90 20.11 1.05
N TYR A 30 12.91 19.47 0.43
CA TYR A 30 12.52 19.67 -0.97
C TYR A 30 11.23 20.50 -1.07
N SER A 31 11.21 21.42 -2.02
CA SER A 31 10.00 22.14 -2.41
C SER A 31 9.00 21.23 -3.13
N ASP A 32 7.73 21.66 -3.16
CA ASP A 32 6.66 20.93 -3.87
C ASP A 32 7.02 20.71 -5.35
N ASP A 33 7.61 21.70 -6.02
CA ASP A 33 8.04 21.61 -7.42
C ASP A 33 9.18 20.59 -7.62
N GLU A 34 10.12 20.51 -6.69
CA GLU A 34 11.21 19.53 -6.74
C GLU A 34 10.68 18.11 -6.61
N VAL A 35 9.74 17.88 -5.69
CA VAL A 35 9.09 16.58 -5.53
C VAL A 35 8.31 16.20 -6.78
N MET A 36 7.50 17.12 -7.33
CA MET A 36 6.73 16.86 -8.56
C MET A 36 7.64 16.50 -9.74
N ALA A 37 8.71 17.28 -9.96
CA ALA A 37 9.66 17.04 -11.04
C ALA A 37 10.39 15.69 -10.89
N ALA A 38 10.88 15.37 -9.69
CA ALA A 38 11.52 14.09 -9.40
C ALA A 38 10.56 12.91 -9.62
N SER A 39 9.31 13.09 -9.21
CA SER A 39 8.26 12.09 -9.36
C SER A 39 7.91 11.85 -10.84
N ASP A 40 7.83 12.90 -11.66
CA ASP A 40 7.56 12.78 -13.10
C ASP A 40 8.74 12.16 -13.87
N GLU A 41 9.97 12.48 -13.49
CA GLU A 41 11.18 11.88 -14.09
C GLU A 41 11.25 10.37 -13.86
N ALA A 42 10.83 9.93 -12.67
CA ALA A 42 10.83 8.53 -12.25
C ALA A 42 9.76 7.69 -12.95
N GLN A 43 8.72 8.28 -13.57
CA GLN A 43 7.65 7.51 -14.23
C GLN A 43 8.15 6.80 -15.50
N LYS A 44 8.14 5.47 -15.50
CA LYS A 44 8.53 4.60 -16.63
C LYS A 44 7.44 3.58 -16.95
N PRO A 45 7.42 3.01 -18.17
CA PRO A 45 6.52 1.91 -18.50
C PRO A 45 6.72 0.71 -17.59
N ILE A 46 5.63 0.00 -17.25
CA ILE A 46 5.70 -1.25 -16.48
C ILE A 46 6.38 -2.34 -17.31
N GLU A 47 7.33 -3.05 -16.71
CA GLU A 47 8.14 -4.10 -17.34
C GLU A 47 7.83 -5.50 -16.80
N ASP A 48 7.28 -5.60 -15.59
CA ASP A 48 6.86 -6.84 -14.93
C ASP A 48 5.48 -6.64 -14.27
N SER A 49 4.59 -7.62 -14.44
CA SER A 49 3.19 -7.57 -13.98
C SER A 49 3.00 -7.86 -12.48
N ALA A 50 4.07 -8.23 -11.75
CA ALA A 50 4.00 -8.36 -10.30
C ALA A 50 3.73 -7.00 -9.63
N VAL A 51 2.90 -7.00 -8.59
CA VAL A 51 2.61 -5.80 -7.79
C VAL A 51 3.37 -5.87 -6.48
N VAL A 52 4.31 -4.95 -6.27
CA VAL A 52 5.24 -4.94 -5.14
C VAL A 52 4.91 -3.82 -4.14
N CYS A 53 5.75 -3.67 -3.12
CA CYS A 53 5.53 -2.65 -2.10
C CYS A 53 5.72 -1.24 -2.66
N MET A 54 4.96 -0.28 -2.14
CA MET A 54 5.12 1.17 -2.38
C MET A 54 6.46 1.77 -1.95
N ASP A 55 7.33 0.98 -1.31
CA ASP A 55 8.65 1.42 -0.88
C ASP A 55 9.60 1.55 -2.09
N GLU A 56 10.05 2.78 -2.33
CA GLU A 56 10.97 3.15 -3.42
C GLU A 56 12.45 3.12 -3.03
N ARG A 57 12.82 2.56 -1.87
CA ARG A 57 14.25 2.32 -1.60
C ARG A 57 14.86 1.49 -2.72
N GLY A 58 16.05 1.91 -3.16
CA GLY A 58 16.84 1.23 -4.19
C GLY A 58 17.04 -0.25 -3.87
N SER A 59 17.23 -1.07 -4.90
CA SER A 59 17.40 -2.51 -4.69
C SER A 59 18.80 -2.85 -4.17
N ALA A 60 18.87 -3.79 -3.22
CA ALA A 60 20.12 -4.39 -2.80
C ALA A 60 20.68 -5.38 -3.84
N GLU A 61 19.89 -5.74 -4.86
CA GLU A 61 20.19 -6.78 -5.86
C GLU A 61 20.48 -6.21 -7.25
N GLY A 62 20.65 -4.90 -7.36
CA GLY A 62 20.85 -4.18 -8.63
C GLY A 62 19.53 -3.87 -9.35
N ASP A 63 19.63 -3.39 -10.60
CA ASP A 63 18.49 -2.89 -11.38
C ASP A 63 17.29 -3.86 -11.37
N GLN A 64 16.16 -3.38 -10.85
CA GLN A 64 14.90 -4.12 -10.84
C GLN A 64 13.97 -3.61 -11.94
N PRO A 65 13.19 -4.49 -12.59
CA PRO A 65 12.22 -4.01 -13.57
C PRO A 65 11.15 -3.16 -12.92
N VAL A 66 10.61 -2.21 -13.68
CA VAL A 66 9.54 -1.33 -13.23
C VAL A 66 8.27 -2.15 -13.02
N ARG A 67 7.68 -2.03 -11.82
CA ARG A 67 6.50 -2.79 -11.36
C ARG A 67 5.50 -1.84 -10.74
N GLU A 68 4.24 -2.26 -10.75
CA GLU A 68 3.21 -1.55 -10.00
C GLU A 68 3.39 -1.72 -8.49
N LYS A 69 2.89 -0.74 -7.73
CA LYS A 69 3.22 -0.56 -6.32
C LYS A 69 2.00 -0.23 -5.48
N VAL A 70 1.85 -0.96 -4.38
CA VAL A 70 0.82 -0.73 -3.36
C VAL A 70 1.38 -1.08 -1.98
N ALA A 71 0.74 -0.67 -0.88
CA ALA A 71 1.15 -0.97 0.48
C ALA A 71 1.36 -2.48 0.71
N GLY A 72 2.63 -2.88 0.88
CA GLY A 72 3.03 -4.27 1.12
C GLY A 72 2.82 -5.23 -0.06
N GLY A 73 2.50 -4.72 -1.25
CA GLY A 73 2.15 -5.53 -2.43
C GLY A 73 0.70 -6.02 -2.43
N ASN A 74 0.29 -6.64 -3.56
CA ASN A 74 -1.09 -7.06 -3.77
C ASN A 74 -1.59 -8.09 -2.75
N LEU A 75 -0.75 -9.01 -2.29
CA LEU A 75 -1.16 -9.99 -1.28
C LEU A 75 -1.49 -9.35 0.06
N ALA A 76 -0.63 -8.43 0.54
CA ALA A 76 -0.86 -7.75 1.80
C ALA A 76 -2.15 -6.91 1.71
N THR A 77 -2.20 -6.01 0.73
CA THR A 77 -3.33 -5.12 0.50
C THR A 77 -4.64 -5.90 0.33
N GLY A 78 -4.65 -6.95 -0.49
CA GLY A 78 -5.82 -7.81 -0.69
C GLY A 78 -6.24 -8.56 0.57
N THR A 79 -5.29 -9.05 1.36
CA THR A 79 -5.61 -9.75 2.62
C THR A 79 -6.29 -8.82 3.62
N PHE A 80 -5.76 -7.61 3.83
CA PHE A 80 -6.37 -6.65 4.77
C PHE A 80 -7.76 -6.22 4.30
N ALA A 81 -7.92 -5.94 3.01
CA ALA A 81 -9.21 -5.62 2.44
C ALA A 81 -10.21 -6.76 2.62
N ALA A 82 -9.80 -8.00 2.29
CA ALA A 82 -10.66 -9.18 2.41
C ALA A 82 -11.16 -9.40 3.84
N VAL A 83 -10.28 -9.25 4.83
CA VAL A 83 -10.65 -9.42 6.23
C VAL A 83 -11.57 -8.29 6.71
N ALA A 84 -11.28 -7.04 6.33
CA ALA A 84 -12.08 -5.90 6.75
C ALA A 84 -13.52 -6.01 6.24
N VAL A 85 -13.73 -6.46 5.01
CA VAL A 85 -15.07 -6.49 4.40
C VAL A 85 -15.82 -7.81 4.58
N ASP A 86 -15.24 -8.74 5.34
CA ASP A 86 -15.72 -10.12 5.47
C ASP A 86 -15.94 -10.79 4.11
N TRP A 87 -14.86 -10.84 3.33
CA TRP A 87 -14.88 -11.37 1.96
C TRP A 87 -15.41 -12.80 1.91
N LEU A 88 -16.20 -13.12 0.88
CA LEU A 88 -17.05 -14.32 0.86
C LEU A 88 -16.27 -15.63 0.97
N LEU A 89 -15.02 -15.67 0.49
CA LEU A 89 -14.16 -16.85 0.56
C LEU A 89 -13.54 -17.05 1.96
N LEU A 90 -13.64 -16.07 2.86
CA LEU A 90 -13.18 -16.15 4.23
C LEU A 90 -14.31 -16.63 5.15
N THR A 91 -14.61 -17.93 5.10
CA THR A 91 -15.60 -18.53 6.01
C THR A 91 -15.17 -18.40 7.48
N GLU A 92 -16.13 -18.52 8.42
CA GLU A 92 -15.82 -18.56 9.86
C GLU A 92 -14.83 -19.67 10.22
N GLU A 93 -14.85 -20.80 9.49
CA GLU A 93 -13.86 -21.86 9.64
C GLU A 93 -12.46 -21.39 9.23
N VAL A 94 -12.33 -20.72 8.08
CA VAL A 94 -11.06 -20.14 7.60
C VAL A 94 -10.53 -19.11 8.62
N LYS A 95 -11.38 -18.18 9.07
CA LYS A 95 -11.02 -17.18 10.09
C LYS A 95 -10.64 -17.82 11.43
N GLY A 96 -11.34 -18.87 11.84
CA GLY A 96 -11.07 -19.64 13.06
C GLY A 96 -9.67 -20.26 13.07
N ARG A 97 -9.20 -20.76 11.92
CA ARG A 97 -7.84 -21.29 11.73
C ARG A 97 -6.74 -20.21 11.83
N GLY A 98 -7.11 -18.94 11.72
CA GLY A 98 -6.24 -17.79 11.98
C GLY A 98 -5.62 -17.16 10.73
N PRO A 99 -4.76 -16.13 10.91
CA PRO A 99 -4.29 -15.27 9.82
C PRO A 99 -3.58 -15.99 8.68
N GLN A 100 -2.79 -17.03 8.97
CA GLN A 100 -2.07 -17.78 7.95
C GLN A 100 -3.03 -18.48 6.96
N ALA A 101 -4.10 -19.09 7.46
CA ALA A 101 -5.10 -19.74 6.62
C ALA A 101 -5.84 -18.74 5.72
N VAL A 102 -6.02 -17.51 6.20
CA VAL A 102 -6.65 -16.42 5.45
C VAL A 102 -5.73 -15.90 4.36
N ILE A 103 -4.45 -15.68 4.68
CA ILE A 103 -3.41 -15.30 3.71
C ILE A 103 -3.31 -16.37 2.62
N ASP A 104 -3.30 -17.66 2.98
CA ASP A 104 -3.23 -18.77 2.02
C ASP A 104 -4.42 -18.78 1.06
N VAL A 105 -5.64 -18.50 1.54
CA VAL A 105 -6.85 -18.42 0.69
C VAL A 105 -6.74 -17.24 -0.29
N VAL A 106 -6.34 -16.06 0.19
CA VAL A 106 -6.18 -14.87 -0.65
C VAL A 106 -5.06 -15.07 -1.68
N ALA A 107 -3.91 -15.61 -1.26
CA ALA A 107 -2.78 -15.91 -2.13
C ALA A 107 -3.16 -16.89 -3.24
N THR A 108 -3.83 -18.00 -2.88
CA THR A 108 -4.29 -19.00 -3.86
C THR A 108 -5.26 -18.37 -4.85
N HIS A 109 -6.25 -17.62 -4.38
CA HIS A 109 -7.24 -16.98 -5.26
C HIS A 109 -6.63 -15.96 -6.23
N LEU A 110 -5.73 -15.10 -5.74
CA LEU A 110 -5.03 -14.14 -6.60
C LEU A 110 -4.23 -14.88 -7.69
N VAL A 111 -3.47 -15.92 -7.33
CA VAL A 111 -2.72 -16.71 -8.30
C VAL A 111 -3.62 -17.42 -9.31
N ASP A 112 -4.72 -18.02 -8.86
CA ASP A 112 -5.69 -18.73 -9.72
C ASP A 112 -6.38 -17.77 -10.72
N THR A 113 -6.46 -16.48 -10.39
CA THR A 113 -6.99 -15.44 -11.28
C THR A 113 -5.91 -14.80 -12.17
N GLY A 114 -4.68 -15.32 -12.12
CA GLY A 114 -3.54 -14.93 -12.96
C GLY A 114 -2.69 -13.79 -12.40
N GLU A 115 -2.91 -13.38 -11.14
CA GLU A 115 -2.06 -12.38 -10.49
C GLU A 115 -0.70 -12.96 -10.13
N ARG A 116 0.36 -12.17 -10.35
CA ARG A 116 1.67 -12.45 -9.78
C ARG A 116 1.78 -11.76 -8.42
N LEU A 117 2.03 -12.54 -7.37
CA LEU A 117 2.18 -12.00 -6.03
C LEU A 117 3.53 -11.28 -5.91
N GLY A 118 3.52 -10.10 -5.30
CA GLY A 118 4.71 -9.31 -5.07
C GLY A 118 4.75 -8.75 -3.65
N GLY A 119 5.96 -8.44 -3.20
CA GLY A 119 6.25 -7.79 -1.94
C GLY A 119 7.73 -7.46 -1.85
N HIS A 120 8.18 -7.02 -0.68
CA HIS A 120 9.59 -6.76 -0.45
C HIS A 120 10.00 -7.14 0.97
N THR A 121 11.31 -7.26 1.15
CA THR A 121 12.03 -7.31 2.41
C THR A 121 13.25 -6.39 2.29
N SER A 122 14.11 -6.29 3.31
CA SER A 122 15.36 -5.56 3.21
C SER A 122 16.57 -6.44 3.47
N ASN A 123 17.75 -5.94 3.13
CA ASN A 123 19.04 -6.56 3.46
C ASN A 123 19.49 -6.30 4.92
N HIS A 124 18.62 -5.79 5.79
CA HIS A 124 18.98 -5.48 7.17
C HIS A 124 19.46 -6.73 7.92
N ALA A 125 20.58 -6.62 8.64
CA ALA A 125 21.31 -7.73 9.25
C ALA A 125 20.59 -8.43 10.42
N SER A 126 19.35 -8.05 10.76
CA SER A 126 18.62 -8.57 11.91
C SER A 126 18.12 -10.01 11.75
N GLY A 127 18.17 -10.59 10.54
CA GLY A 127 17.62 -11.93 10.28
C GLY A 127 16.10 -12.01 10.39
N ASP A 128 15.43 -10.88 10.62
CA ASP A 128 13.98 -10.76 10.54
C ASP A 128 13.59 -10.84 9.07
N THR A 129 12.78 -11.83 8.74
CA THR A 129 12.45 -12.14 7.36
C THR A 129 11.68 -11.01 6.68
N THR A 130 11.05 -10.11 7.43
CA THR A 130 10.00 -9.23 6.92
C THR A 130 10.20 -7.78 7.29
N ASP A 131 11.17 -7.11 6.67
CA ASP A 131 11.40 -5.67 6.87
C ASP A 131 10.54 -4.83 5.91
N CYS A 132 9.22 -5.03 6.00
CA CYS A 132 8.23 -4.31 5.18
C CYS A 132 7.38 -3.43 6.08
N GLY A 133 7.62 -2.12 6.07
CA GLY A 133 6.92 -1.17 6.95
C GLY A 133 5.39 -1.24 6.87
N ALA A 134 4.83 -1.52 5.68
CA ALA A 134 3.39 -1.66 5.48
C ALA A 134 2.80 -2.88 6.22
N VAL A 135 3.52 -4.00 6.22
CA VAL A 135 3.13 -5.23 6.92
C VAL A 135 3.47 -5.13 8.41
N ASP A 136 4.65 -4.62 8.75
CA ASP A 136 5.14 -4.54 10.13
C ASP A 136 4.33 -3.59 11.01
N LYS A 137 3.93 -2.46 10.44
CA LYS A 137 3.11 -1.45 11.12
C LYS A 137 1.64 -1.57 10.76
N SER A 138 1.20 -2.71 10.23
CA SER A 138 -0.22 -2.96 9.93
C SER A 138 -1.13 -2.82 11.14
N GLY A 139 -0.70 -3.26 12.33
CA GLY A 139 -1.44 -3.00 13.58
C GLY A 139 -1.67 -1.51 13.83
N GLN A 140 -0.63 -0.68 13.69
CA GLN A 140 -0.73 0.76 13.80
C GLN A 140 -1.54 1.38 12.66
N THR A 141 -1.46 0.81 11.45
CA THR A 141 -2.28 1.19 10.30
C THR A 141 -3.77 1.03 10.61
N THR A 142 -4.17 -0.11 11.17
CA THR A 142 -5.57 -0.32 11.57
C THR A 142 -6.01 0.63 12.68
N ASP A 143 -5.13 0.99 13.62
CA ASP A 143 -5.42 1.98 14.67
C ASP A 143 -5.62 3.39 14.10
N ASN A 144 -4.80 3.77 13.12
CA ASN A 144 -4.94 5.05 12.42
C ASN A 144 -6.22 5.09 11.59
N ILE A 145 -6.58 4.00 10.90
CA ILE A 145 -7.85 3.91 10.17
C ILE A 145 -9.04 4.04 11.13
N ASP A 146 -9.05 3.29 12.24
CA ASP A 146 -10.12 3.37 13.26
C ASP A 146 -10.33 4.80 13.74
N LYS A 147 -9.22 5.53 13.96
CA LYS A 147 -9.23 6.89 14.50
C LYS A 147 -9.56 7.98 13.48
N TYR A 148 -9.06 7.88 12.25
CA TYR A 148 -9.02 9.01 11.31
C TYR A 148 -9.84 8.80 10.03
N ALA A 149 -10.29 7.59 9.69
CA ALA A 149 -11.01 7.36 8.42
C ALA A 149 -12.40 8.02 8.35
N THR A 150 -12.93 8.50 9.47
CA THR A 150 -14.15 9.33 9.51
C THR A 150 -13.89 10.83 9.39
N ASP A 151 -12.62 11.24 9.39
CA ASP A 151 -12.26 12.65 9.22
C ASP A 151 -12.60 13.09 7.79
N GLU A 152 -13.23 14.26 7.65
CA GLU A 152 -13.65 14.81 6.36
C GLU A 152 -12.47 14.92 5.38
N ALA A 153 -11.28 15.25 5.88
CA ALA A 153 -10.06 15.33 5.07
C ALA A 153 -9.69 14.00 4.39
N TRP A 154 -9.88 12.85 5.07
CA TRP A 154 -9.62 11.52 4.51
C TRP A 154 -10.68 11.13 3.49
N ILE A 155 -11.94 11.34 3.84
CA ILE A 155 -13.08 11.06 2.98
C ILE A 155 -12.98 11.88 1.68
N ASP A 156 -12.59 13.15 1.77
CA ASP A 156 -12.42 14.00 0.60
C ASP A 156 -11.28 13.54 -0.30
N GLN A 157 -10.20 12.96 0.25
CA GLN A 157 -9.19 12.31 -0.58
C GLN A 157 -9.73 11.08 -1.29
N ALA A 158 -10.47 10.24 -0.56
CA ALA A 158 -11.04 9.03 -1.12
C ALA A 158 -12.05 9.33 -2.23
N LYS A 159 -12.88 10.38 -2.07
CA LYS A 159 -13.79 10.87 -3.12
C LYS A 159 -13.03 11.30 -4.37
N ILE A 160 -11.86 11.93 -4.20
CA ILE A 160 -11.02 12.27 -5.34
C ILE A 160 -10.54 10.98 -5.99
N ASP A 161 -9.81 10.11 -5.30
CA ASP A 161 -9.17 8.95 -5.93
C ASP A 161 -10.15 7.89 -6.47
N LEU A 162 -11.32 7.74 -5.86
CA LEU A 162 -12.34 6.80 -6.31
C LEU A 162 -13.31 7.41 -7.32
N GLY A 163 -13.32 8.74 -7.48
CA GLY A 163 -14.19 9.45 -8.40
C GLY A 163 -15.67 9.05 -8.25
N ASP A 164 -16.32 8.72 -9.36
CA ASP A 164 -17.71 8.28 -9.40
C ASP A 164 -17.93 6.90 -8.73
N GLY A 165 -16.84 6.18 -8.44
CA GLY A 165 -16.86 4.91 -7.71
C GLY A 165 -17.03 5.06 -6.20
N PHE A 166 -16.87 6.27 -5.65
CA PHE A 166 -16.99 6.49 -4.21
C PHE A 166 -18.42 6.24 -3.73
N ARG A 167 -18.55 5.38 -2.72
CA ARG A 167 -19.81 5.01 -2.07
C ARG A 167 -19.64 5.13 -0.56
N GLN A 168 -20.38 6.06 0.05
CA GLN A 168 -20.30 6.30 1.50
C GLN A 168 -20.61 5.04 2.31
N ASP A 169 -21.61 4.26 1.91
CA ASP A 169 -21.98 3.02 2.59
C ASP A 169 -20.88 1.95 2.53
N HIS A 170 -20.10 1.91 1.44
CA HIS A 170 -18.94 1.02 1.31
C HIS A 170 -17.74 1.50 2.11
N TRP A 171 -17.52 2.81 2.16
CA TRP A 171 -16.52 3.43 3.04
C TRP A 171 -16.80 3.11 4.51
N ASP A 172 -18.04 3.34 4.96
CA ASP A 172 -18.47 3.10 6.34
C ASP A 172 -18.35 1.61 6.72
N LYS A 173 -18.75 0.70 5.81
CA LYS A 173 -18.61 -0.75 6.03
C LYS A 173 -17.14 -1.18 6.13
N SER A 174 -16.28 -0.66 5.25
CA SER A 174 -14.84 -0.92 5.29
C SER A 174 -14.20 -0.41 6.57
N HIS A 175 -14.57 0.81 6.99
CA HIS A 175 -14.12 1.41 8.26
C HIS A 175 -14.53 0.54 9.45
N ALA A 176 -15.80 0.14 9.54
CA ALA A 176 -16.27 -0.74 10.61
C ALA A 176 -15.46 -2.06 10.70
N GLY A 177 -15.10 -2.63 9.55
CA GLY A 177 -14.21 -3.78 9.44
C GLY A 177 -12.81 -3.55 9.99
N PHE A 178 -12.15 -2.47 9.55
CA PHE A 178 -10.84 -2.09 10.07
C PHE A 178 -10.85 -1.73 11.55
N SER A 179 -11.91 -1.07 12.02
CA SER A 179 -12.16 -0.80 13.43
C SER A 179 -12.24 -2.10 14.25
N ALA A 180 -12.91 -3.13 13.72
CA ALA A 180 -12.96 -4.45 14.37
C ALA A 180 -11.56 -5.10 14.40
N LEU A 181 -10.76 -4.97 13.33
CA LEU A 181 -9.38 -5.44 13.29
C LEU A 181 -8.47 -4.72 14.28
N ALA A 182 -8.61 -3.39 14.42
CA ALA A 182 -7.88 -2.57 15.38
C ALA A 182 -8.13 -3.01 16.84
N ARG A 183 -9.32 -3.53 17.15
CA ARG A 183 -9.62 -4.08 18.48
C ARG A 183 -9.15 -5.53 18.67
N ASN A 184 -8.73 -6.21 17.60
CA ASN A 184 -8.39 -7.63 17.63
C ASN A 184 -6.87 -7.87 17.71
N THR A 185 -6.38 -8.11 18.94
CA THR A 185 -4.95 -8.31 19.21
C THR A 185 -4.35 -9.53 18.51
N LYS A 186 -5.15 -10.54 18.14
CA LYS A 186 -4.68 -11.71 17.37
C LYS A 186 -4.19 -11.32 15.96
N TRP A 187 -4.78 -10.28 15.38
CA TRP A 187 -4.50 -9.87 14.00
C TRP A 187 -3.39 -8.83 13.89
N LYS A 188 -3.13 -8.05 14.94
CA LYS A 188 -2.19 -6.91 14.92
C LYS A 188 -0.70 -7.25 14.72
N ASN A 189 -0.25 -8.45 15.10
CA ASN A 189 1.19 -8.74 15.25
C ASN A 189 1.70 -9.96 14.44
N TRP A 190 0.82 -10.72 13.80
CA TRP A 190 1.13 -12.08 13.30
C TRP A 190 1.38 -12.18 11.79
N GLN A 191 1.24 -11.08 11.04
CA GLN A 191 1.19 -11.12 9.57
C GLN A 191 2.56 -11.03 8.90
N ARG A 192 3.58 -10.66 9.69
CA ARG A 192 4.96 -10.41 9.26
C ARG A 192 5.52 -11.58 8.46
N SER A 193 5.79 -12.73 9.07
CA SER A 193 6.40 -13.89 8.39
C SER A 193 5.52 -14.56 7.33
N TYR A 194 4.19 -14.58 7.50
CA TYR A 194 3.31 -15.38 6.64
C TYR A 194 3.08 -14.77 5.25
N ILE A 195 3.05 -13.45 5.10
CA ILE A 195 2.81 -12.83 3.78
C ILE A 195 3.95 -13.19 2.83
N GLN A 196 5.19 -13.04 3.26
CA GLN A 196 6.33 -13.37 2.41
C GLN A 196 6.50 -14.86 2.19
N GLU A 197 6.25 -15.69 3.20
CA GLU A 197 6.23 -17.15 3.02
C GLU A 197 5.20 -17.56 1.98
N ALA A 198 4.00 -16.97 2.00
CA ALA A 198 2.96 -17.21 1.02
C ALA A 198 3.38 -16.73 -0.39
N ILE A 199 3.96 -15.53 -0.52
CA ILE A 199 4.50 -15.05 -1.80
C ILE A 199 5.51 -16.07 -2.36
N LYS A 200 6.49 -16.51 -1.56
CA LYS A 200 7.50 -17.50 -1.97
C LYS A 200 6.90 -18.86 -2.31
N LYS A 201 5.97 -19.36 -1.49
CA LYS A 201 5.25 -20.63 -1.69
C LYS A 201 4.52 -20.68 -3.03
N HIS A 202 3.99 -19.55 -3.47
CA HIS A 202 3.26 -19.43 -4.74
C HIS A 202 4.14 -18.94 -5.92
N GLY A 203 5.47 -18.92 -5.76
CA GLY A 203 6.40 -18.52 -6.83
C GLY A 203 6.35 -17.03 -7.19
N GLY A 204 5.85 -16.19 -6.27
CA GLY A 204 5.86 -14.74 -6.40
C GLY A 204 7.23 -14.12 -6.16
N ILE A 205 7.28 -12.79 -6.21
CA ILE A 205 8.52 -12.01 -6.11
C ILE A 205 8.58 -11.34 -4.74
N VAL A 206 9.70 -11.51 -4.04
CA VAL A 206 10.04 -10.74 -2.84
C VAL A 206 11.31 -9.97 -3.15
N GLU A 207 11.17 -8.69 -3.43
CA GLU A 207 12.32 -7.81 -3.69
C GLU A 207 13.11 -7.58 -2.40
N VAL A 208 14.42 -7.43 -2.52
CA VAL A 208 15.28 -7.01 -1.39
C VAL A 208 15.65 -5.55 -1.60
N VAL A 209 15.12 -4.66 -0.76
CA VAL A 209 15.48 -3.24 -0.77
C VAL A 209 16.70 -2.98 0.11
N ASP A 210 17.48 -1.97 -0.25
CA ASP A 210 18.66 -1.59 0.49
C ASP A 210 18.27 -0.83 1.78
N ALA A 211 18.65 -1.39 2.92
CA ALA A 211 18.53 -0.78 4.24
C ALA A 211 19.85 -0.19 4.74
N THR A 212 20.89 -0.13 3.88
CA THR A 212 22.17 0.48 4.23
C THR A 212 21.92 1.91 4.73
N PRO A 213 22.33 2.24 5.97
CA PRO A 213 22.17 3.59 6.48
C PRO A 213 23.02 4.55 5.66
N ASP A 214 22.44 5.69 5.30
CA ASP A 214 23.18 6.76 4.63
C ASP A 214 24.13 7.41 5.66
N ILE A 215 25.37 6.91 5.73
CA ILE A 215 26.37 7.25 6.77
C ILE A 215 26.79 8.74 6.71
N ASP A 216 26.53 9.41 5.57
CA ASP A 216 26.83 10.82 5.37
C ASP A 216 25.73 11.78 5.88
N ARG A 217 24.59 11.25 6.36
CA ARG A 217 23.53 12.02 7.02
C ARG A 217 23.58 11.79 8.54
N ASP A 218 23.37 12.85 9.31
CA ASP A 218 23.53 12.94 10.78
C ASP A 218 23.24 11.60 11.51
N PRO A 219 24.22 11.03 12.25
CA PRO A 219 24.09 9.78 13.02
C PRO A 219 22.88 9.71 13.96
N GLN A 220 22.30 10.85 14.36
CA GLN A 220 21.10 10.89 15.19
C GLN A 220 19.80 10.63 14.39
N ASN A 221 19.81 10.81 13.06
CA ASN A 221 18.68 10.56 12.16
C ASN A 221 18.71 9.15 11.52
N VAL A 222 19.81 8.41 11.69
CA VAL A 222 20.05 7.07 11.13
C VAL A 222 19.09 5.99 11.67
N ARG A 223 18.39 6.25 12.78
CA ARG A 223 17.43 5.28 13.36
C ARG A 223 16.12 5.16 12.58
N HIS A 224 15.92 5.97 11.53
CA HIS A 224 14.64 6.09 10.83
C HIS A 224 14.76 6.10 9.30
N ASN A 225 15.65 5.33 8.66
CA ASN A 225 15.89 5.32 7.20
C ASN A 225 14.68 5.07 6.24
N HIS A 226 13.46 5.05 6.75
CA HIS A 226 12.21 5.13 5.98
C HIS A 226 11.74 6.59 5.90
N TRP A 227 12.28 7.35 4.95
CA TRP A 227 11.81 8.71 4.65
C TRP A 227 11.24 8.71 3.24
N GLY A 228 9.99 8.27 3.06
CA GLY A 228 9.24 8.75 1.90
C GLY A 228 8.94 10.22 2.18
N GLU A 229 9.61 11.13 1.48
CA GLU A 229 9.39 12.58 1.59
C GLU A 229 8.05 12.99 0.95
N ALA A 230 7.56 12.14 0.05
CA ALA A 230 6.28 12.27 -0.61
C ALA A 230 5.64 10.90 -0.86
N ALA A 231 4.36 10.87 -1.23
CA ALA A 231 3.69 9.72 -1.82
C ALA A 231 2.98 10.17 -3.09
N ARG A 232 3.21 9.51 -4.21
CA ARG A 232 2.44 9.72 -5.44
C ARG A 232 1.29 8.72 -5.47
N ILE A 233 0.08 9.22 -5.65
CA ILE A 233 -1.08 8.44 -6.06
C ILE A 233 -1.16 8.54 -7.58
N ASN A 234 -0.78 7.44 -8.24
CA ASN A 234 -0.69 7.37 -9.69
C ASN A 234 -1.96 6.76 -10.29
N HIS A 235 -2.58 7.55 -11.18
CA HIS A 235 -3.74 7.18 -11.98
C HIS A 235 -3.38 6.85 -13.45
N GLN A 236 -2.12 7.01 -13.85
CA GLN A 236 -1.65 6.65 -15.18
C GLN A 236 -1.49 5.14 -15.29
N ALA A 237 -2.41 4.50 -16.01
CA ALA A 237 -2.30 3.08 -16.37
C ALA A 237 -1.03 2.82 -17.19
N GLY A 238 -0.37 1.68 -16.93
CA GLY A 238 0.79 1.24 -17.71
C GLY A 238 2.12 1.86 -17.30
N LYS A 239 2.15 2.72 -16.27
CA LYS A 239 3.38 3.31 -15.74
C LYS A 239 3.46 3.18 -14.22
N SER A 240 4.68 3.17 -13.73
CA SER A 240 4.99 3.32 -12.30
C SER A 240 6.35 3.99 -12.15
N ASN A 241 6.73 4.31 -10.92
CA ASN A 241 8.05 4.83 -10.64
C ASN A 241 9.12 3.76 -10.88
N ASP A 242 10.23 4.17 -11.48
CA ASP A 242 11.50 3.46 -11.45
C ASP A 242 12.24 3.88 -10.18
N ARG A 243 12.38 2.93 -9.25
CA ARG A 243 12.95 3.20 -7.92
C ARG A 243 14.42 3.60 -7.97
N ASP A 244 15.15 3.11 -8.97
CA ASP A 244 16.59 3.33 -9.10
C ASP A 244 16.89 4.70 -9.74
N HIS A 245 15.85 5.41 -10.21
CA HIS A 245 15.94 6.71 -10.88
C HIS A 245 15.21 7.84 -10.14
N ALA A 246 14.57 7.57 -9.00
CA ALA A 246 13.91 8.60 -8.20
C ALA A 246 14.95 9.42 -7.42
N SER A 247 15.16 10.68 -7.83
CA SER A 247 16.06 11.62 -7.13
C SER A 247 15.55 12.05 -5.75
N ILE A 248 14.27 11.83 -5.46
CA ILE A 248 13.62 12.05 -4.16
C ILE A 248 12.85 10.78 -3.77
N PRO A 249 13.14 10.18 -2.58
CA PRO A 249 12.39 9.03 -2.09
C PRO A 249 10.90 9.36 -1.95
N THR A 250 10.07 8.64 -2.70
CA THR A 250 8.61 8.82 -2.75
C THR A 250 7.95 7.48 -2.40
N PHE A 251 6.77 7.43 -1.79
CA PHE A 251 5.97 6.21 -1.78
C PHE A 251 5.08 6.20 -3.02
N GLN A 252 5.11 5.14 -3.81
CA GLN A 252 4.27 5.05 -5.00
C GLN A 252 3.05 4.16 -4.75
N VAL A 253 1.85 4.68 -5.02
CA VAL A 253 0.63 3.90 -5.03
C VAL A 253 0.02 3.97 -6.43
N ASP A 254 0.01 2.83 -7.12
CA ASP A 254 -0.60 2.68 -8.43
C ASP A 254 -2.05 2.25 -8.27
N VAL A 255 -2.96 3.17 -8.61
CA VAL A 255 -4.39 2.98 -8.44
C VAL A 255 -4.94 1.89 -9.37
N ASP A 256 -4.35 1.75 -10.56
CA ASP A 256 -4.70 0.67 -11.50
C ASP A 256 -4.45 -0.72 -10.89
N ALA A 257 -3.35 -0.89 -10.14
CA ALA A 257 -3.06 -2.13 -9.43
C ALA A 257 -4.09 -2.44 -8.33
N LEU A 258 -4.59 -1.43 -7.62
CA LEU A 258 -5.68 -1.60 -6.64
C LEU A 258 -6.98 -2.05 -7.33
N VAL A 259 -7.36 -1.36 -8.40
CA VAL A 259 -8.55 -1.69 -9.19
C VAL A 259 -8.46 -3.10 -9.75
N ARG A 260 -7.32 -3.45 -10.36
CA ARG A 260 -7.06 -4.78 -10.93
C ARG A 260 -7.11 -5.87 -9.86
N THR A 261 -6.46 -5.65 -8.72
CA THR A 261 -6.48 -6.60 -7.58
C THR A 261 -7.90 -6.80 -7.05
N ALA A 262 -8.65 -5.71 -6.82
CA ALA A 262 -10.03 -5.78 -6.35
C ALA A 262 -10.93 -6.51 -7.37
N ARG A 263 -10.78 -6.23 -8.67
CA ARG A 263 -11.52 -6.90 -9.74
C ARG A 263 -11.26 -8.40 -9.78
N LYS A 264 -10.04 -8.83 -9.54
CA LYS A 264 -9.65 -10.25 -9.51
C LYS A 264 -10.21 -10.98 -8.29
N MET A 265 -10.36 -10.28 -7.17
CA MET A 265 -10.93 -10.84 -5.96
C MET A 265 -12.47 -10.88 -5.98
N ALA A 266 -13.12 -9.94 -6.67
CA ALA A 266 -14.57 -9.81 -6.65
C ALA A 266 -15.30 -10.77 -7.58
N SER A 267 -16.46 -11.24 -7.13
CA SER A 267 -17.44 -12.01 -7.92
C SER A 267 -18.63 -11.17 -8.40
N SER A 268 -18.75 -9.92 -7.93
CA SER A 268 -19.80 -8.97 -8.31
C SER A 268 -19.30 -7.52 -8.25
N GLU A 269 -20.04 -6.58 -8.88
CA GLU A 269 -19.71 -5.15 -8.83
C GLU A 269 -19.77 -4.56 -7.41
N ASP A 270 -20.71 -5.03 -6.59
CA ASP A 270 -20.84 -4.58 -5.20
C ASP A 270 -19.64 -5.01 -4.37
N GLU A 271 -19.23 -6.27 -4.52
CA GLU A 271 -18.03 -6.81 -3.87
C GLU A 271 -16.75 -6.14 -4.37
N PHE A 272 -16.65 -5.87 -5.68
CA PHE A 272 -15.54 -5.12 -6.27
C PHE A 272 -15.42 -3.74 -5.63
N SER A 273 -16.52 -2.97 -5.63
CA SER A 273 -16.53 -1.64 -5.05
C SER A 273 -16.16 -1.69 -3.56
N LEU A 274 -16.74 -2.62 -2.80
CA LEU A 274 -16.45 -2.76 -1.37
C LEU A 274 -14.98 -3.11 -1.09
N LEU A 275 -14.41 -4.07 -1.82
CA LEU A 275 -12.98 -4.42 -1.73
C LEU A 275 -12.09 -3.23 -2.09
N LEU A 276 -12.41 -2.49 -3.15
CA LEU A 276 -11.63 -1.33 -3.59
C LEU A 276 -11.61 -0.23 -2.51
N HIS A 277 -12.74 0.05 -1.85
CA HIS A 277 -12.79 1.00 -0.74
C HIS A 277 -11.89 0.55 0.43
N ALA A 278 -11.94 -0.73 0.79
CA ALA A 278 -11.10 -1.26 1.84
C ALA A 278 -9.60 -1.23 1.48
N MET A 279 -9.25 -1.49 0.22
CA MET A 279 -7.87 -1.38 -0.27
C MET A 279 -7.36 0.06 -0.21
N VAL A 280 -8.14 1.04 -0.71
CA VAL A 280 -7.78 2.47 -0.66
C VAL A 280 -7.64 2.95 0.79
N MET A 281 -8.57 2.55 1.66
CA MET A 281 -8.48 2.87 3.09
C MET A 281 -7.22 2.29 3.73
N PHE A 282 -6.83 1.06 3.37
CA PHE A 282 -5.58 0.47 3.80
C PHE A 282 -4.38 1.26 3.27
N GLN A 283 -4.36 1.66 1.99
CA GLN A 283 -3.28 2.49 1.42
C GLN A 283 -3.09 3.79 2.20
N TYR A 284 -4.18 4.52 2.46
CA TYR A 284 -4.12 5.78 3.20
C TYR A 284 -3.69 5.56 4.64
N GLY A 285 -4.22 4.53 5.30
CA GLY A 285 -3.80 4.15 6.64
C GLY A 285 -2.34 3.82 6.72
N THR A 286 -1.81 3.03 5.77
CA THR A 286 -0.39 2.71 5.73
C THR A 286 0.43 3.95 5.46
N THR A 287 0.07 4.74 4.44
CA THR A 287 0.77 5.96 4.07
C THR A 287 0.88 6.90 5.28
N TYR A 288 -0.24 7.21 5.93
CA TYR A 288 -0.28 8.03 7.15
C TYR A 288 0.55 7.44 8.30
N THR A 289 0.52 6.11 8.47
CA THR A 289 1.31 5.41 9.49
C THR A 289 2.80 5.54 9.28
N LEU A 290 3.24 5.52 8.01
CA LEU A 290 4.65 5.62 7.67
C LEU A 290 5.16 7.06 7.69
N THR A 291 4.30 8.07 7.52
CA THR A 291 4.75 9.45 7.26
C THR A 291 4.26 10.54 8.23
N ARG A 292 3.30 10.23 9.11
CA ARG A 292 2.80 11.04 10.26
C ARG A 292 2.30 12.48 10.02
N ASN A 293 2.52 13.16 8.88
CA ASN A 293 1.83 14.41 8.51
C ASN A 293 1.79 14.56 6.97
N MET A 294 0.60 14.66 6.37
CA MET A 294 0.41 14.67 4.91
C MET A 294 -0.19 15.99 4.44
N ARG A 295 0.44 16.66 3.47
CA ARG A 295 -0.15 17.72 2.63
C ARG A 295 -0.26 17.22 1.19
N ILE A 296 -1.13 17.82 0.38
CA ILE A 296 -1.40 17.32 -0.97
C ILE A 296 -1.10 18.41 -2.00
N ILE A 297 -0.26 18.08 -2.96
CA ILE A 297 0.03 18.88 -4.15
C ILE A 297 -0.88 18.37 -5.28
N ARG A 298 -1.40 19.32 -6.06
CA ARG A 298 -2.24 19.07 -7.23
C ARG A 298 -1.56 19.59 -8.48
#